data_AF-A0A357EYB5-F1
#
_entry.id   AF-A0A357EYB5-F1
#
_cell.length_a   1.000
_cell.length_b   1.000
_cell.length_c   1.000
_cell.angle_alpha   90.00
_cell.angle_beta   90.00
_cell.angle_gamma   90.00
#
_symmetry.space_group_name_H-M   'P 1'
#
loop_
_entity.id
_entity.type
_entity.pdbx_description
1 polymer ?
#
loop_
_entity_poly.entity_id
_entity_poly.type
_entity_poly.pdbx_seq_one_letter_code
_entity_poly.pdbx_strand_id
1 'polypeptide(L)'
;MIETDQGIFTGGSNNLGDLPFHLGAVFSFTDGANFPPVNPNFSGSKFTYPFIADLTSAMFLKLGVGAVRDVMLVQNTAWAFSLLIVFEGFVRRITENRLAARMAAFFLFFSGGLGFIAFLGDYWAQGVGFFEFLGHLPKDYTINDQFRWGNSLVTLFLTQRSLLLGMPITVIVLAGIWKIYIS
;
A
#
# COMPACT_ATOMS: atom_id res chain seq x y z
N MET A 1 -1.11 -8.78 6.44
CA MET A 1 -1.65 -9.39 7.66
C MET A 1 -1.23 -10.85 7.69
N ILE A 2 -0.61 -11.28 8.78
CA ILE A 2 -0.20 -12.66 9.04
C ILE A 2 -0.95 -13.13 10.27
N GLU A 3 -1.74 -14.18 10.13
CA GLU A 3 -2.56 -14.74 11.21
C GLU A 3 -1.89 -16.01 11.71
N THR A 4 -1.68 -16.11 13.02
CA THR A 4 -1.19 -17.31 13.70
C THR A 4 -1.97 -17.53 14.99
N ASP A 5 -1.76 -18.67 15.66
CA ASP A 5 -2.39 -18.95 16.95
C ASP A 5 -2.00 -17.95 18.05
N GLN A 6 -0.91 -17.20 17.87
CA GLN A 6 -0.45 -16.15 18.81
C GLN A 6 -1.10 -14.79 18.55
N GLY A 7 -1.79 -14.62 17.42
CA GLY A 7 -2.50 -13.40 17.07
C GLY A 7 -2.27 -12.92 15.64
N ILE A 8 -2.53 -11.63 15.43
CA ILE A 8 -2.46 -10.97 14.13
C ILE A 8 -1.20 -10.10 14.07
N PHE A 9 -0.35 -10.38 13.09
CA PHE A 9 0.92 -9.68 12.88
C PHE A 9 0.85 -8.84 11.60
N THR A 10 1.42 -7.64 11.67
CA THR A 10 1.35 -6.66 10.56
C THR A 10 2.35 -6.98 9.45
N GLY A 11 3.42 -7.72 9.77
CA GLY A 11 4.50 -8.12 8.84
C GLY A 11 5.52 -7.02 8.54
N GLY A 12 5.34 -5.81 9.09
CA GLY A 12 6.26 -4.69 8.88
C GLY A 12 5.93 -3.51 9.80
N SER A 13 6.97 -2.78 10.21
CA SER A 13 6.86 -1.67 11.16
C SER A 13 5.95 -0.54 10.66
N ASN A 14 6.01 -0.23 9.35
CA ASN A 14 5.18 0.81 8.74
C ASN A 14 3.68 0.49 8.79
N ASN A 15 3.30 -0.77 9.04
CA ASN A 15 1.92 -1.23 9.09
C ASN A 15 1.39 -1.41 10.53
N LEU A 16 2.19 -1.07 11.55
CA LEU A 16 1.85 -1.25 12.97
C LEU A 16 0.59 -0.48 13.38
N GLY A 17 0.45 0.77 12.95
CA GLY A 17 -0.72 1.60 13.24
C GLY A 17 -1.84 1.46 12.20
N ASP A 18 -1.48 1.25 10.94
CA ASP A 18 -2.42 1.29 9.82
C ASP A 18 -3.34 0.06 9.76
N LEU A 19 -2.78 -1.15 9.83
CA LEU A 19 -3.58 -2.38 9.80
C LEU A 19 -4.65 -2.43 10.90
N PRO A 20 -4.34 -2.24 12.20
CA PRO A 20 -5.36 -2.28 13.24
C PRO A 20 -6.39 -1.15 13.11
N PHE A 21 -5.98 0.04 12.63
CA PHE A 21 -6.92 1.12 12.35
C PHE A 21 -7.94 0.71 11.28
N HIS A 22 -7.48 0.15 10.16
CA HIS A 22 -8.36 -0.30 9.08
C HIS A 22 -9.24 -1.47 9.49
N LEU A 23 -8.71 -2.45 10.22
CA LEU A 23 -9.53 -3.54 10.78
C LEU A 23 -10.62 -2.98 11.70
N GLY A 24 -10.28 -2.03 12.58
CA GLY A 24 -11.26 -1.35 13.44
C GLY A 24 -12.34 -0.63 12.64
N ALA A 25 -11.97 0.08 11.57
CA ALA A 25 -12.94 0.73 10.67
C ALA A 25 -13.85 -0.29 9.99
N VAL A 26 -13.30 -1.35 9.39
CA VAL A 26 -14.05 -2.43 8.73
C VAL A 26 -15.04 -3.08 9.69
N PHE A 27 -14.59 -3.50 10.87
CA PHE A 27 -15.46 -4.15 11.85
C PHE A 27 -16.45 -3.19 12.51
N SER A 28 -16.15 -1.89 12.58
CA SER A 28 -17.16 -0.89 12.99
C SER A 28 -18.36 -0.87 12.04
N PHE A 29 -18.14 -1.07 10.74
CA PHE A 29 -19.23 -1.16 9.78
C PHE A 29 -19.96 -2.50 9.85
N THR A 30 -19.23 -3.62 9.96
CA THR A 30 -19.87 -4.94 9.96
C THR A 30 -20.58 -5.24 11.28
N ASP A 31 -19.91 -5.05 12.41
CA ASP A 31 -20.36 -5.54 13.70
C ASP A 31 -20.94 -4.40 14.55
N GLY A 32 -20.42 -3.18 14.36
CA GLY A 32 -20.89 -1.98 15.04
C GLY A 32 -22.05 -1.24 14.37
N ALA A 33 -22.49 -1.67 13.18
CA ALA A 33 -23.50 -0.99 12.37
C ALA A 33 -23.25 0.53 12.23
N ASN A 34 -21.97 0.92 12.07
CA ASN A 34 -21.50 2.31 12.05
C ASN A 34 -21.93 3.05 10.75
N PHE A 35 -23.23 3.31 10.60
CA PHE A 35 -23.80 4.05 9.48
C PHE A 35 -25.01 4.90 9.93
N PRO A 36 -24.98 6.23 9.77
CA PRO A 36 -23.92 7.04 9.14
C PRO A 36 -22.59 6.99 9.91
N PRO A 37 -21.44 7.09 9.20
CA PRO A 37 -20.12 6.84 9.81
C PRO A 37 -19.73 7.88 10.86
N VAL A 38 -19.47 7.40 12.08
CA VAL A 38 -18.78 8.13 13.17
C VAL A 38 -17.38 7.55 13.38
N ASN A 39 -16.48 8.34 13.98
CA ASN A 39 -15.11 7.89 14.22
C ASN A 39 -15.10 6.73 15.23
N PRO A 40 -14.62 5.53 14.84
CA PRO A 40 -14.64 4.36 15.72
C PRO A 40 -13.66 4.47 16.89
N ASN A 41 -12.64 5.33 16.79
CA ASN A 41 -11.61 5.49 17.82
C ASN A 41 -11.87 6.69 18.75
N PHE A 42 -12.78 7.60 18.37
CA PHE A 42 -13.07 8.80 19.15
C PHE A 42 -14.56 9.13 19.10
N SER A 43 -15.28 8.65 20.11
CA SER A 43 -16.75 8.77 20.21
C SER A 43 -17.24 10.21 20.10
N GLY A 44 -18.38 10.40 19.42
CA GLY A 44 -19.00 11.70 19.21
C GLY A 44 -18.34 12.55 18.12
N SER A 45 -17.23 12.11 17.51
CA SER A 45 -16.58 12.83 16.42
C SER A 45 -16.95 12.26 15.04
N LYS A 46 -16.95 13.14 14.04
CA LYS A 46 -17.19 12.77 12.64
C LYS A 46 -16.05 11.90 12.12
N PHE A 47 -16.37 10.88 11.33
CA PHE A 47 -15.34 10.10 10.66
C PHE A 47 -14.77 10.89 9.47
N THR A 48 -13.62 11.53 9.66
CA THR A 48 -12.96 12.37 8.64
C THR A 48 -11.93 11.63 7.80
N TYR A 49 -11.53 10.43 8.20
CA TYR A 49 -10.64 9.58 7.43
C TYR A 49 -11.34 9.03 6.17
N PRO A 50 -10.64 8.86 5.02
CA PRO A 50 -11.23 8.29 3.80
C PRO A 50 -11.63 6.81 3.95
N PHE A 51 -12.80 6.54 4.53
CA PHE A 51 -13.26 5.20 4.91
C PHE A 51 -13.76 4.32 3.76
N ILE A 52 -13.70 4.76 2.50
CA ILE A 52 -14.31 4.04 1.37
C ILE A 52 -13.66 2.66 1.16
N ALA A 53 -12.33 2.55 1.30
CA ALA A 53 -11.63 1.28 1.20
C ALA A 53 -12.13 0.28 2.27
N ASP A 54 -12.33 0.76 3.49
CA ASP A 54 -12.82 -0.03 4.62
C ASP A 54 -14.29 -0.42 4.45
N LEU A 55 -15.12 0.53 4.04
CA LEU A 55 -16.54 0.30 3.75
C LEU A 55 -16.71 -0.75 2.65
N THR A 56 -15.93 -0.68 1.56
CA THR A 56 -15.97 -1.73 0.53
C THR A 56 -15.58 -3.09 1.09
N SER A 57 -14.53 -3.18 1.93
CA SER A 57 -14.16 -4.44 2.58
C SER A 57 -15.27 -4.99 3.47
N ALA A 58 -15.93 -4.12 4.25
CA ALA A 58 -17.05 -4.47 5.10
C ALA A 58 -18.26 -4.99 4.29
N MET A 59 -18.53 -4.43 3.11
CA MET A 59 -19.58 -4.93 2.21
C MET A 59 -19.28 -6.35 1.74
N PHE A 60 -18.04 -6.65 1.30
CA PHE A 60 -17.64 -8.01 0.91
C PHE A 60 -17.77 -9.01 2.07
N LEU A 61 -17.40 -8.59 3.28
CA LEU A 61 -17.55 -9.42 4.48
C LEU A 61 -19.02 -9.70 4.79
N LYS A 62 -19.90 -8.69 4.72
CA LYS A 62 -21.35 -8.86 4.92
C LYS A 62 -22.01 -9.75 3.87
N LEU A 63 -21.47 -9.78 2.66
CA LEU A 63 -21.90 -10.69 1.60
C LEU A 63 -21.35 -12.12 1.76
N GLY A 64 -20.53 -12.39 2.79
CA GLY A 64 -19.97 -13.71 3.05
C GLY A 64 -18.89 -14.14 2.06
N VAL A 65 -18.22 -13.19 1.40
CA VAL A 65 -17.27 -13.48 0.30
C VAL A 65 -15.96 -14.11 0.79
N GLY A 66 -15.62 -13.97 2.08
CA GLY A 66 -14.45 -14.62 2.67
C GLY A 66 -14.03 -13.98 3.99
N ALA A 67 -12.89 -14.43 4.53
CA ALA A 67 -12.28 -13.83 5.71
C ALA A 67 -11.72 -12.43 5.40
N VAL A 68 -11.61 -11.58 6.42
CA VAL A 68 -11.12 -10.19 6.27
C VAL A 68 -9.73 -10.15 5.63
N ARG A 69 -8.85 -11.10 5.98
CA ARG A 69 -7.55 -11.29 5.35
C ARG A 69 -7.62 -11.38 3.84
N ASP A 70 -8.47 -12.26 3.33
CA ASP A 70 -8.49 -12.61 1.92
C ASP A 70 -9.16 -11.51 1.10
N VAL A 71 -10.25 -10.94 1.62
CA VAL A 71 -10.87 -9.72 1.07
C VAL A 71 -9.84 -8.60 0.97
N MET A 72 -9.11 -8.37 2.08
CA MET A 72 -8.12 -7.31 2.13
C MET A 72 -6.96 -7.55 1.16
N LEU A 73 -6.48 -8.79 1.06
CA LEU A 73 -5.40 -9.17 0.16
C LEU A 73 -5.80 -8.96 -1.31
N VAL A 74 -6.93 -9.53 -1.73
CA VAL A 74 -7.41 -9.46 -3.12
C VAL A 74 -7.59 -8.01 -3.57
N GLN A 75 -8.24 -7.20 -2.75
CA GLN A 75 -8.46 -5.78 -3.07
C GLN A 75 -7.14 -5.01 -3.14
N ASN A 76 -6.22 -5.18 -2.18
CA ASN A 76 -4.93 -4.49 -2.23
C ASN A 76 -4.13 -4.86 -3.47
N THR A 77 -4.07 -6.15 -3.79
CA THR A 77 -3.40 -6.63 -5.00
C THR A 77 -4.05 -6.03 -6.24
N ALA A 78 -5.38 -6.05 -6.34
CA ALA A 78 -6.11 -5.48 -7.47
C ALA A 78 -5.85 -3.97 -7.62
N TRP A 79 -5.88 -3.20 -6.52
CA TRP A 79 -5.61 -1.77 -6.55
C TRP A 79 -4.15 -1.44 -6.89
N ALA A 80 -3.18 -2.23 -6.41
CA ALA A 80 -1.78 -2.07 -6.79
C ALA A 80 -1.55 -2.31 -8.29
N PHE A 81 -2.15 -3.37 -8.86
CA PHE A 81 -2.09 -3.62 -10.30
C PHE A 81 -2.83 -2.55 -11.11
N SER A 82 -3.97 -2.08 -10.62
CA SER A 82 -4.69 -0.95 -11.23
C SER A 82 -3.81 0.29 -11.27
N LEU A 83 -3.16 0.65 -10.16
CA LEU A 83 -2.23 1.77 -10.09
C LEU A 83 -1.08 1.61 -11.09
N LEU A 84 -0.48 0.42 -11.18
CA LEU A 84 0.58 0.13 -12.13
C LEU A 84 0.15 0.41 -13.58
N ILE A 85 -0.98 -0.16 -13.99
CA ILE A 85 -1.48 -0.06 -15.38
C ILE A 85 -1.91 1.37 -15.70
N VAL A 86 -2.69 1.99 -14.82
CA VAL A 86 -3.23 3.34 -15.00
C VAL A 86 -2.09 4.37 -15.02
N PHE A 87 -1.12 4.26 -14.11
CA PHE A 87 0.02 5.16 -14.05
C PHE A 87 0.94 5.03 -15.27
N GLU A 88 1.30 3.82 -15.67
CA GLU A 88 2.08 3.61 -16.90
C GLU A 88 1.34 4.19 -18.12
N GLY A 89 0.02 3.92 -18.24
CA GLY A 89 -0.80 4.46 -19.31
C GLY A 89 -0.84 5.98 -19.35
N PHE A 90 -0.95 6.63 -18.19
CA PHE A 90 -0.93 8.08 -18.06
C PHE A 90 0.42 8.68 -18.46
N VAL A 91 1.53 8.16 -17.93
CA VAL A 91 2.88 8.64 -18.28
C VAL A 91 3.16 8.44 -19.76
N ARG A 92 2.75 7.30 -20.33
CA ARG A 92 2.87 7.05 -21.78
C ARG A 92 2.11 8.08 -22.60
N ARG A 93 0.94 8.53 -22.15
CA ARG A 93 0.14 9.55 -22.83
C ARG A 93 0.76 10.94 -22.78
N ILE A 94 1.51 11.27 -21.73
CA ILE A 94 2.21 12.55 -21.59
C ILE A 94 3.53 12.56 -22.37
N THR A 95 4.31 11.48 -22.25
CA THR A 95 5.68 11.42 -22.77
C THR A 95 5.78 10.85 -24.18
N GLU A 96 4.70 10.22 -24.66
CA GLU A 96 4.65 9.44 -25.90
C GLU A 96 5.72 8.33 -25.99
N ASN A 97 6.36 7.99 -24.88
CA ASN A 97 7.52 7.09 -24.83
C ASN A 97 7.23 5.89 -23.92
N ARG A 98 7.30 4.68 -24.50
CA ARG A 98 7.04 3.43 -23.78
C ARG A 98 8.08 3.12 -22.70
N LEU A 99 9.35 3.41 -22.97
CA LEU A 99 10.42 3.17 -22.00
C LEU A 99 10.29 4.14 -20.82
N ALA A 100 10.03 5.42 -21.08
CA ALA A 100 9.81 6.41 -20.03
C ALA A 100 8.64 6.02 -19.11
N ALA A 101 7.53 5.54 -19.69
CA ALA A 101 6.38 5.08 -18.92
C ALA A 101 6.69 3.87 -18.01
N ARG A 102 7.36 2.86 -18.55
CA ARG A 102 7.78 1.67 -17.77
C ARG A 102 8.76 2.04 -16.67
N MET A 103 9.73 2.91 -16.97
CA MET A 103 10.70 3.37 -15.98
C MET A 103 10.03 4.21 -14.88
N ALA A 104 9.08 5.07 -15.22
CA ALA A 104 8.33 5.83 -14.23
C ALA A 104 7.55 4.91 -13.28
N ALA A 105 6.86 3.90 -13.81
CA ALA A 105 6.17 2.90 -13.00
C ALA A 105 7.14 2.12 -12.12
N PHE A 106 8.29 1.69 -12.67
CA PHE A 106 9.34 1.04 -11.89
C PHE A 106 9.81 1.94 -10.74
N PHE A 107 10.14 3.20 -11.01
CA PHE A 107 10.58 4.13 -9.97
C PHE A 107 9.49 4.44 -8.93
N LEU A 108 8.22 4.44 -9.31
CA LEU A 108 7.12 4.62 -8.37
C LEU A 108 7.07 3.48 -7.34
N PHE A 109 7.21 2.23 -7.77
CA PHE A 109 7.13 1.07 -6.86
C PHE A 109 8.46 0.72 -6.19
N PHE A 110 9.58 1.02 -6.82
CA PHE A 110 10.93 0.64 -6.37
C PHE A 110 11.79 1.86 -5.99
N SER A 111 11.17 2.95 -5.54
CA SER A 111 11.85 4.09 -4.90
C SER A 111 12.51 3.69 -3.56
N GLY A 112 13.13 4.62 -2.83
CA GLY A 112 13.69 4.34 -1.49
C GLY A 112 15.21 4.51 -1.35
N GLY A 113 15.84 5.20 -2.30
CA GLY A 113 17.23 5.63 -2.21
C GLY A 113 18.26 4.54 -2.50
N LEU A 114 19.51 4.77 -2.08
CA LEU A 114 20.67 3.95 -2.46
C LEU A 114 21.01 2.82 -1.47
N GLY A 115 20.03 2.38 -0.66
CA GLY A 115 20.24 1.33 0.36
C GLY A 115 20.76 0.01 -0.22
N PHE A 116 20.49 -0.27 -1.51
CA PHE A 116 21.00 -1.44 -2.22
C PHE A 116 22.54 -1.47 -2.29
N ILE A 117 23.22 -0.32 -2.26
CA ILE A 117 24.70 -0.27 -2.27
C ILE A 117 25.24 -0.85 -0.96
N ALA A 118 24.69 -0.41 0.17
CA ALA A 118 25.07 -0.92 1.49
C ALA A 118 24.64 -2.38 1.69
N PHE A 119 23.46 -2.76 1.17
CA PHE A 119 23.00 -4.16 1.14
C PHE A 119 24.00 -5.06 0.41
N LEU A 120 24.44 -4.66 -0.79
CA LEU A 120 25.41 -5.44 -1.55
C LEU A 120 26.73 -5.52 -0.79
N GLY A 121 27.22 -4.40 -0.24
CA GLY A 121 28.45 -4.39 0.58
C GLY A 121 28.41 -5.42 1.72
N ASP A 122 27.32 -5.44 2.49
CA ASP A 122 27.14 -6.40 3.58
C ASP A 122 26.99 -7.85 3.07
N TYR A 123 26.29 -8.06 1.96
CA TYR A 123 26.15 -9.38 1.33
C TYR A 123 27.50 -9.96 0.92
N TRP A 124 28.31 -9.18 0.18
CA TRP A 124 29.64 -9.59 -0.25
C TRP A 124 30.60 -9.84 0.93
N ALA A 125 30.43 -9.11 2.04
CA ALA A 125 31.23 -9.29 3.24
C ALA A 125 30.88 -10.56 4.04
N GLN A 126 29.62 -11.00 4.04
CA GLN A 126 29.20 -12.19 4.80
C GLN A 126 29.54 -13.52 4.12
N GLY A 127 29.60 -13.55 2.78
CA GLY A 127 29.95 -14.76 2.03
C GLY A 127 28.92 -15.90 2.10
N VAL A 128 27.68 -15.60 2.51
CA VAL A 128 26.56 -16.55 2.59
C VAL A 128 25.79 -16.63 1.27
N GLY A 129 24.89 -17.62 1.14
CA GLY A 129 24.00 -17.71 -0.02
C GLY A 129 23.06 -16.50 -0.13
N PHE A 130 22.72 -16.06 -1.34
CA PHE A 130 21.87 -14.88 -1.55
C PHE A 130 20.50 -14.99 -0.86
N PHE A 131 19.84 -16.15 -0.97
CA PHE A 131 18.54 -16.38 -0.32
C PHE A 131 18.65 -16.51 1.21
N GLU A 132 19.78 -17.02 1.71
CA GLU A 132 20.05 -17.10 3.15
C GLU A 132 20.22 -15.70 3.74
N PHE A 133 20.96 -14.83 3.04
CA PHE A 133 21.13 -13.42 3.41
C PHE A 133 19.79 -12.67 3.41
N LEU A 134 18.97 -12.86 2.38
CA LEU A 134 17.64 -12.24 2.29
C LEU A 134 16.71 -12.71 3.42
N GLY A 135 16.82 -13.97 3.86
CA GLY A 135 16.06 -14.50 4.97
C GLY A 135 16.46 -13.91 6.32
N HIS A 136 17.71 -13.43 6.45
CA HIS A 136 18.29 -12.95 7.72
C HIS A 136 19.00 -11.61 7.52
N LEU A 137 18.25 -10.61 7.07
CA LEU A 137 18.80 -9.26 6.90
C LEU A 137 19.25 -8.68 8.24
N PRO A 138 20.49 -8.15 8.35
CA PRO A 138 21.02 -7.68 9.62
C PRO A 138 20.39 -6.34 10.06
N LYS A 139 19.88 -5.54 9.11
CA LYS A 139 19.30 -4.22 9.34
C LYS A 139 18.42 -3.77 8.18
N ASP A 140 17.62 -2.73 8.42
CA ASP A 140 16.97 -1.96 7.36
C ASP A 140 17.98 -0.98 6.73
N TYR A 141 18.13 -1.08 5.40
CA TYR A 141 19.10 -0.32 4.62
C TYR A 141 18.62 1.07 4.20
N THR A 142 17.34 1.36 4.39
CA THR A 142 16.70 2.58 3.87
C THR A 142 16.00 3.39 4.97
N ILE A 143 15.56 2.73 6.05
CA ILE A 143 14.93 3.35 7.21
C ILE A 143 15.67 2.91 8.50
N ASN A 144 16.60 3.72 8.96
CA ASN A 144 17.39 3.54 10.18
C ASN A 144 17.67 4.89 10.87
N ASP A 145 18.56 4.92 11.85
CA ASP A 145 18.83 6.16 12.61
C ASP A 145 19.46 7.28 11.77
N GLN A 146 20.09 6.93 10.65
CA GLN A 146 20.75 7.88 9.74
C GLN A 146 19.87 8.23 8.53
N PHE A 147 19.15 7.25 7.99
CA PHE A 147 18.36 7.39 6.77
C PHE A 147 16.88 7.12 7.03
N ARG A 148 15.99 7.91 6.44
CA ARG A 148 14.54 7.68 6.48
C ARG A 148 13.94 7.71 5.08
N TRP A 149 14.57 6.98 4.17
CA TRP A 149 14.21 6.93 2.76
C TRP A 149 13.24 5.78 2.50
N GLY A 150 11.96 6.02 2.79
CA GLY A 150 10.92 5.02 2.56
C GLY A 150 10.68 4.70 1.09
N ASN A 151 10.70 3.42 0.75
CA ASN A 151 10.20 2.93 -0.53
C ASN A 151 8.67 3.08 -0.58
N SER A 152 8.14 3.69 -1.65
CA SER A 152 6.70 3.99 -1.76
C SER A 152 5.82 2.74 -1.73
N LEU A 153 6.27 1.58 -2.23
CA LEU A 153 5.50 0.34 -2.13
C LEU A 153 5.35 -0.10 -0.67
N VAL A 154 6.44 -0.12 0.11
CA VAL A 154 6.44 -0.66 1.48
C VAL A 154 5.96 0.35 2.52
N THR A 155 6.15 1.66 2.31
CA THR A 155 5.78 2.70 3.30
C THR A 155 4.47 3.41 3.01
N LEU A 156 4.00 3.37 1.76
CA LEU A 156 2.77 4.04 1.35
C LEU A 156 1.73 3.04 0.86
N PHE A 157 2.01 2.30 -0.21
CA PHE A 157 0.97 1.50 -0.87
C PHE A 157 0.56 0.26 -0.08
N LEU A 158 1.50 -0.42 0.57
CA LEU A 158 1.19 -1.61 1.38
C LEU A 158 0.50 -1.25 2.70
N THR A 159 0.77 -0.06 3.23
CA THR A 159 0.43 0.36 4.60
C THR A 159 -0.44 1.59 4.67
N GLN A 160 -1.04 2.03 3.56
CA GLN A 160 -2.05 3.08 3.55
C GLN A 160 -3.10 2.69 2.52
N ARG A 161 -4.07 1.90 2.98
CA ARG A 161 -5.03 1.23 2.11
C ARG A 161 -5.89 2.23 1.33
N SER A 162 -6.27 3.33 1.97
CA SER A 162 -7.02 4.41 1.34
C SER A 162 -6.21 5.14 0.26
N LEU A 163 -4.91 5.29 0.46
CA LEU A 163 -4.02 5.86 -0.55
C LEU A 163 -3.89 4.91 -1.74
N LEU A 164 -3.74 3.61 -1.49
CA LEU A 164 -3.66 2.60 -2.55
C LEU A 164 -4.90 2.58 -3.46
N LEU A 165 -6.10 2.76 -2.89
CA LEU A 165 -7.33 2.94 -3.67
C LEU A 165 -7.39 4.33 -4.34
N GLY A 166 -7.05 5.40 -3.61
CA GLY A 166 -7.20 6.78 -4.08
C GLY A 166 -6.23 7.16 -5.20
N MET A 167 -5.02 6.60 -5.22
CA MET A 167 -4.00 6.91 -6.22
C MET A 167 -4.40 6.56 -7.66
N PRO A 168 -4.85 5.33 -8.00
CA PRO A 168 -5.32 5.04 -9.35
C PRO A 168 -6.51 5.91 -9.75
N ILE A 169 -7.45 6.19 -8.83
CA ILE A 169 -8.57 7.11 -9.08
C ILE A 169 -8.05 8.51 -9.43
N THR A 170 -7.08 9.00 -8.67
CA THR A 170 -6.46 10.31 -8.89
C THR A 170 -5.80 10.38 -10.25
N VAL A 171 -5.04 9.35 -10.65
CA VAL A 171 -4.39 9.29 -11.97
C VAL A 171 -5.43 9.23 -13.10
N ILE A 172 -6.54 8.51 -12.93
CA ILE A 172 -7.66 8.51 -13.91
C ILE A 172 -8.22 9.93 -14.08
N VAL A 173 -8.46 10.64 -12.98
CA VAL A 173 -8.96 12.02 -13.01
C VAL A 173 -7.96 12.93 -13.71
N LEU A 174 -6.67 12.84 -13.37
CA LEU A 174 -5.60 13.61 -14.01
C LEU A 174 -5.48 13.30 -15.51
N ALA A 175 -5.64 12.04 -15.91
CA ALA A 175 -5.65 11.64 -17.32
C ALA A 175 -6.84 12.25 -18.08
N GLY A 176 -8.01 12.33 -17.43
CA GLY A 176 -9.20 13.00 -17.97
C GLY A 176 -8.98 14.49 -18.15
N ILE A 177 -8.45 15.16 -17.12
CA ILE A 177 -8.09 16.59 -17.15
C ILE A 177 -7.05 16.86 -18.25
N TRP A 178 -5.98 16.07 -18.32
CA TRP A 178 -4.96 16.19 -19.36
C TRP A 178 -5.56 16.13 -20.76
N LYS A 179 -6.52 15.22 -20.98
CA LYS A 179 -7.20 15.07 -22.26
C LYS A 179 -7.95 16.34 -22.71
N ILE A 180 -8.49 17.12 -21.78
CA ILE A 180 -9.18 18.39 -22.06
C ILE A 180 -8.20 19.46 -22.51
N TYR A 181 -6.99 19.49 -21.96
CA TYR A 181 -5.98 20.50 -22.30
C TYR A 181 -5.28 20.25 -23.63
N ILE A 182 -5.24 19.00 -24.10
CA ILE A 182 -4.60 18.61 -25.37
C ILE A 182 -5.60 18.47 -26.54
N SER A 183 -6.90 18.61 -26.29
CA SER A 183 -7.97 18.60 -27.30
C SER A 183 -8.30 20.00 -27.77
#